data_AF-A0A6P0U9V5-F1
#
_entry.id   AF-A0A6P0U9V5-F1
#
_cell.length_a   1.000
_cell.length_b   1.000
_cell.length_c   1.000
_cell.angle_alpha   90.00
_cell.angle_beta   90.00
_cell.angle_gamma   90.00
#
_symmetry.space_group_name_H-M   'P 1'
#
loop_
_entity.id
_entity.type
_entity.pdbx_description
1 polymer ?
#
loop_
_entity_poly.entity_id
_entity_poly.type
_entity_poly.pdbx_seq_one_letter_code
_entity_poly.pdbx_strand_id
1 'polypeptide(L)'
;MNYRLIILALLFFGNIRAQDSVHNFGAIQIHNNAEVGFHLDLVNDGSFEQTTGLVGFYGNDVPLTISGAFAPTLYDTEIDVPAGLNLQTTVNVNNNVNLVTGDIRTAKSGTAVYSNFLDDAFYIGESSASKIDGYGGMTNKSTFVFPVGNEERLRPLTIESVAINAMAKCAYFFEDPNDSKTLNQSFLTNRKATDFISVSDREFWRLESDVPSRVTLTWDMHSNVRSLGEYLSDIKVVGWSKAENQWVNLGNSAVEGGMAYGSVTSEEFVPSDYEILTLGGNDDRLETYDTVDLDNYFMTPNGDGTNDMLELEGIAESPNNLLEIFDRYGVLVYSKANYRNDFNGQSNRESAIQRGRGLASGIYFYILTMHDLRQKHQGYLYISN
;
A
#
# COMPACT_ATOMS: atom_id res chain seq x y z
N MET A 1 34.86 84.21 21.98
CA MET A 1 34.34 83.24 21.00
C MET A 1 34.92 81.88 21.37
N ASN A 2 34.11 81.00 21.98
CA ASN A 2 34.52 79.65 22.34
C ASN A 2 34.12 78.69 21.21
N TYR A 3 35.10 78.10 20.53
CA TYR A 3 34.86 77.04 19.55
C TYR A 3 34.76 75.70 20.28
N ARG A 4 33.58 75.09 20.28
CA ARG A 4 33.37 73.71 20.71
C ARG A 4 33.74 72.79 19.55
N LEU A 5 34.79 72.00 19.70
CA LEU A 5 35.10 70.88 18.83
C LEU A 5 34.10 69.76 19.11
N ILE A 6 33.28 69.39 18.13
CA ILE A 6 32.42 68.20 18.17
C ILE A 6 33.17 67.12 17.42
N ILE A 7 33.66 66.10 18.13
CA ILE A 7 34.23 64.88 17.54
C ILE A 7 33.06 63.96 17.22
N LEU A 8 32.77 63.78 15.94
CA LEU A 8 31.78 62.82 15.45
C LEU A 8 32.44 61.43 15.44
N ALA A 9 32.08 60.57 16.39
CA ALA A 9 32.47 59.17 16.39
C ALA A 9 31.61 58.40 15.37
N LEU A 10 32.19 58.04 14.23
CA LEU A 10 31.58 57.13 13.25
C LEU A 10 31.67 55.69 13.78
N LEU A 11 30.54 55.17 14.28
CA LEU A 11 30.34 53.76 14.56
C LEU A 11 30.11 53.02 13.23
N PHE A 12 31.14 52.33 12.74
CA PHE A 12 30.99 51.34 11.67
C PHE A 12 30.29 50.09 12.25
N PHE A 13 29.00 49.92 11.95
CA PHE A 13 28.32 48.64 12.11
C PHE A 13 28.77 47.70 10.97
N GLY A 14 29.81 46.91 11.23
CA GLY A 14 30.12 45.75 10.39
C GLY A 14 29.03 44.71 10.58
N ASN A 15 28.16 44.53 9.59
CA ASN A 15 27.28 43.37 9.52
C ASN A 15 28.14 42.16 9.16
N ILE A 16 28.59 41.42 10.16
CA ILE A 16 29.19 40.09 9.96
C ILE A 16 28.01 39.19 9.61
N ARG A 17 27.85 38.83 8.34
CA ARG A 17 26.95 37.73 7.96
C ARG A 17 27.63 36.43 8.37
N ALA A 18 27.02 35.71 9.29
CA ALA A 18 27.40 34.33 9.56
C ALA A 18 27.10 33.48 8.32
N GLN A 19 27.82 32.38 8.15
CA GLN A 19 27.55 31.44 7.07
C GLN A 19 26.27 30.65 7.43
N ASP A 20 25.20 30.89 6.69
CA ASP A 20 23.88 30.29 6.94
C ASP A 20 23.78 28.82 6.43
N SER A 21 24.77 28.34 5.67
CA SER A 21 24.81 27.00 5.09
C SER A 21 26.24 26.51 4.83
N VAL A 22 26.48 25.20 4.92
CA VAL A 22 27.73 24.59 4.47
C VAL A 22 27.67 24.45 2.95
N HIS A 23 28.57 25.10 2.23
CA HIS A 23 28.61 25.09 0.77
C HIS A 23 29.83 24.33 0.27
N ASN A 24 29.61 23.25 -0.46
CA ASN A 24 30.65 22.52 -1.18
C ASN A 24 30.75 22.99 -2.63
N PHE A 25 31.93 23.45 -3.05
CA PHE A 25 32.27 23.72 -4.46
C PHE A 25 33.34 22.77 -5.02
N GLY A 26 33.90 21.89 -4.18
CA GLY A 26 35.04 21.04 -4.51
C GLY A 26 34.69 19.56 -4.44
N ALA A 27 35.72 18.72 -4.31
CA ALA A 27 35.55 17.30 -4.05
C ALA A 27 35.58 17.04 -2.55
N ILE A 28 34.45 16.62 -1.98
CA ILE A 28 34.41 16.10 -0.61
C ILE A 28 34.64 14.60 -0.67
N GLN A 29 35.64 14.13 0.08
CA GLN A 29 35.83 12.71 0.35
C GLN A 29 35.75 12.45 1.86
N ILE A 30 34.90 11.49 2.23
CA ILE A 30 34.76 11.06 3.63
C ILE A 30 35.20 9.59 3.70
N HIS A 31 36.23 9.38 4.52
CA HIS A 31 36.92 8.11 4.66
C HIS A 31 36.28 7.23 5.75
N ASN A 32 36.73 5.98 5.81
CA ASN A 32 36.30 5.03 6.81
C ASN A 32 36.48 5.57 8.25
N ASN A 33 35.49 5.30 9.11
CA ASN A 33 35.41 5.78 10.50
C ASN A 33 35.33 7.30 10.68
N ALA A 34 35.23 8.09 9.61
CA ALA A 34 34.92 9.50 9.74
C ALA A 34 33.41 9.67 9.97
N GLU A 35 33.09 10.53 10.93
CA GLU A 35 31.72 10.94 11.25
C GLU A 35 31.63 12.45 11.02
N VAL A 36 30.68 12.88 10.18
CA VAL A 36 30.45 14.29 9.86
C VAL A 36 29.00 14.63 10.15
N GLY A 37 28.77 15.56 11.08
CA GLY A 37 27.44 16.06 11.41
C GLY A 37 27.19 17.45 10.81
N PHE A 38 26.17 17.56 9.94
CA PHE A 38 25.66 18.83 9.46
C PHE A 38 24.54 19.32 10.39
N HIS A 39 24.75 20.50 10.98
CA HIS A 39 23.76 21.20 11.82
C HIS A 39 23.15 22.43 11.10
N LEU A 40 23.50 22.62 9.83
CA LEU A 40 23.06 23.71 8.96
C LEU A 40 22.70 23.12 7.60
N ASP A 41 22.05 23.93 6.76
CA ASP A 41 21.77 23.58 5.36
C ASP A 41 23.06 23.16 4.63
N LEU A 42 22.94 22.19 3.72
CA LEU A 42 24.00 21.74 2.83
C LEU A 42 23.69 22.20 1.39
N VAL A 43 24.58 22.98 0.80
CA VAL A 43 24.55 23.32 -0.63
C VAL A 43 25.69 22.57 -1.31
N ASN A 44 25.39 21.61 -2.18
CA ASN A 44 26.37 20.78 -2.87
C ASN A 44 26.49 21.13 -4.36
N ASP A 45 27.49 21.94 -4.69
CA ASP A 45 27.87 22.30 -6.07
C ASP A 45 29.20 21.64 -6.49
N GLY A 46 29.61 20.59 -5.77
CA GLY A 46 30.82 19.82 -6.04
C GLY A 46 30.58 18.32 -6.01
N SER A 47 31.63 17.54 -6.31
CA SER A 47 31.57 16.08 -6.22
C SER A 47 31.59 15.63 -4.77
N PHE A 48 30.82 14.60 -4.47
CA PHE A 48 30.73 14.02 -3.15
C PHE A 48 31.06 12.52 -3.28
N GLU A 49 32.28 12.15 -2.93
CA GLU A 49 32.78 10.78 -3.06
C GLU A 49 32.98 10.19 -1.67
N GLN A 50 32.02 9.40 -1.21
CA GLN A 50 32.17 8.70 0.05
C GLN A 50 32.52 7.25 -0.17
N THR A 51 33.59 6.84 0.51
CA THR A 51 33.98 5.44 0.55
C THR A 51 33.19 4.68 1.60
N THR A 52 33.27 5.04 2.88
CA THR A 52 32.63 4.27 3.97
C THR A 52 32.34 5.06 5.28
N GLY A 53 32.24 6.39 5.24
CA GLY A 53 32.02 7.20 6.44
C GLY A 53 30.54 7.48 6.74
N LEU A 54 30.26 7.97 7.96
CA LEU A 54 28.93 8.41 8.39
C LEU A 54 28.74 9.91 8.15
N VAL A 55 27.60 10.27 7.57
CA VAL A 55 27.11 11.66 7.49
C VAL A 55 25.78 11.79 8.20
N GLY A 56 25.74 12.59 9.25
CA GLY A 56 24.51 12.90 9.96
C GLY A 56 23.98 14.29 9.61
N PHE A 57 22.65 14.43 9.63
CA PHE A 57 21.96 15.71 9.62
C PHE A 57 21.21 15.87 10.95
N TYR A 58 21.52 16.93 11.67
CA TYR A 58 21.09 17.14 13.05
C TYR A 58 20.47 18.53 13.22
N GLY A 59 19.14 18.57 13.39
CA GLY A 59 18.39 19.80 13.61
C GLY A 59 17.55 19.74 14.87
N ASN A 60 17.00 20.89 15.28
CA ASN A 60 16.05 20.96 16.40
C ASN A 60 14.70 21.52 15.87
N ASP A 61 14.50 22.83 16.02
CA ASP A 61 13.20 23.49 15.78
C ASP A 61 13.02 24.05 14.36
N VAL A 62 14.06 23.97 13.52
CA VAL A 62 14.06 24.51 12.15
C VAL A 62 14.43 23.38 11.19
N PRO A 63 13.73 23.25 10.05
CA PRO A 63 14.10 22.26 9.06
C PRO A 63 15.48 22.55 8.48
N LEU A 64 16.20 21.50 8.10
CA LEU A 64 17.43 21.61 7.31
C LEU A 64 17.11 21.37 5.83
N THR A 65 17.93 21.94 4.94
CA THR A 65 17.79 21.78 3.50
C THR A 65 19.07 21.26 2.86
N ILE A 66 18.94 20.25 1.99
CA ILE A 66 19.99 19.82 1.07
C ILE A 66 19.64 20.32 -0.33
N SER A 67 20.52 21.11 -0.91
CA SER A 67 20.35 21.74 -2.22
C SER A 67 21.67 21.72 -3.00
N GLY A 68 21.70 22.36 -4.18
CA GLY A 68 22.88 22.46 -5.03
C GLY A 68 22.75 21.68 -6.34
N ALA A 69 23.70 21.93 -7.25
CA ALA A 69 23.69 21.43 -8.62
C ALA A 69 23.97 19.91 -8.74
N PHE A 70 24.59 19.30 -7.73
CA PHE A 70 24.98 17.89 -7.76
C PHE A 70 24.37 17.11 -6.59
N ALA A 71 23.80 15.94 -6.88
CA ALA A 71 23.30 15.02 -5.89
C ALA A 71 24.47 14.44 -5.05
N PRO A 72 24.53 14.67 -3.72
CA PRO A 72 25.54 14.02 -2.90
C PRO A 72 25.28 12.51 -2.83
N THR A 73 26.36 11.73 -2.85
CA THR A 73 26.30 10.27 -2.64
C THR A 73 26.95 9.94 -1.31
N LEU A 74 26.12 9.55 -0.36
CA LEU A 74 26.49 9.24 1.02
C LEU A 74 26.66 7.72 1.17
N TYR A 75 27.50 7.29 2.11
CA TYR A 75 27.64 5.87 2.42
C TYR A 75 26.69 5.45 3.53
N ASP A 76 26.98 5.85 4.77
CA ASP A 76 26.08 5.76 5.92
C ASP A 76 25.51 7.13 6.22
N THR A 77 24.21 7.22 6.47
CA THR A 77 23.50 8.47 6.73
C THR A 77 22.64 8.38 7.97
N GLU A 78 22.66 9.40 8.82
CA GLU A 78 21.77 9.52 9.98
C GLU A 78 20.92 10.78 9.89
N ILE A 79 19.62 10.66 10.11
CA ILE A 79 18.67 11.78 10.06
C ILE A 79 18.03 11.95 11.43
N ASP A 80 18.39 13.02 12.12
CA ASP A 80 17.76 13.47 13.36
C ASP A 80 17.42 14.96 13.24
N VAL A 81 16.38 15.24 12.46
CA VAL A 81 15.92 16.60 12.15
C VAL A 81 14.42 16.65 12.44
N PRO A 82 13.98 16.82 13.70
CA PRO A 82 12.56 16.75 14.08
C PRO A 82 11.66 17.69 13.26
N ALA A 83 12.16 18.86 12.87
CA ALA A 83 11.45 19.81 12.01
C ALA A 83 11.40 19.43 10.52
N GLY A 84 12.11 18.37 10.11
CA GLY A 84 12.18 17.80 8.75
C GLY A 84 13.46 18.17 7.97
N LEU A 85 13.92 17.25 7.14
CA LEU A 85 15.03 17.45 6.19
C LEU A 85 14.48 17.62 4.78
N ASN A 86 14.52 18.83 4.24
CA ASN A 86 14.04 19.14 2.90
C ASN A 86 15.11 18.82 1.85
N LEU A 87 14.75 18.04 0.84
CA LEU A 87 15.58 17.80 -0.33
C LEU A 87 15.12 18.68 -1.50
N GLN A 88 16.02 19.52 -1.98
CA GLN A 88 15.90 20.28 -3.23
C GLN A 88 16.78 19.70 -4.35
N THR A 89 17.64 18.73 -4.00
CA THR A 89 18.40 17.88 -4.92
C THR A 89 18.35 16.44 -4.40
N THR A 90 18.45 15.46 -5.29
CA THR A 90 18.43 14.04 -4.91
C THR A 90 19.61 13.72 -4.00
N VAL A 91 19.40 12.82 -3.03
CA VAL A 91 20.47 12.27 -2.19
C VAL A 91 20.56 10.78 -2.47
N ASN A 92 21.76 10.29 -2.78
CA ASN A 92 22.00 8.86 -2.95
C ASN A 92 22.64 8.29 -1.69
N VAL A 93 22.27 7.06 -1.33
CA VAL A 93 22.84 6.34 -0.19
C VAL A 93 23.27 4.95 -0.62
N ASN A 94 24.51 4.57 -0.30
CA ASN A 94 25.12 3.30 -0.70
C ASN A 94 24.98 2.17 0.33
N ASN A 95 24.76 2.47 1.62
CA ASN A 95 24.72 1.45 2.67
C ASN A 95 23.52 1.57 3.61
N ASN A 96 23.47 2.57 4.48
CA ASN A 96 22.40 2.67 5.48
C ASN A 96 21.85 4.10 5.62
N VAL A 97 20.54 4.21 5.80
CA VAL A 97 19.89 5.40 6.34
C VAL A 97 19.28 5.08 7.71
N ASN A 98 19.83 5.67 8.77
CA ASN A 98 19.25 5.65 10.10
C ASN A 98 18.25 6.81 10.25
N LEU A 99 16.95 6.49 10.24
CA LEU A 99 15.86 7.44 10.45
C LEU A 99 15.60 7.56 11.96
N VAL A 100 16.20 8.57 12.61
CA VAL A 100 16.06 8.76 14.07
C VAL A 100 14.80 9.57 14.38
N THR A 101 14.73 10.79 13.85
CA THR A 101 13.57 11.69 14.03
C THR A 101 13.40 12.61 12.83
N GLY A 102 12.14 12.85 12.46
CA GLY A 102 11.76 13.79 11.41
C GLY A 102 11.73 13.16 10.02
N ASP A 103 10.96 13.78 9.15
CA ASP A 103 10.75 13.28 7.80
C ASP A 103 11.84 13.80 6.85
N ILE A 104 12.28 12.94 5.93
CA ILE A 104 12.94 13.38 4.69
C ILE A 104 11.83 13.85 3.74
N ARG A 105 11.87 15.12 3.33
CA ARG A 105 10.80 15.75 2.56
C ARG A 105 11.24 16.07 1.15
N THR A 106 10.43 15.70 0.17
CA THR A 106 10.63 16.14 -1.22
C THR A 106 9.32 16.65 -1.82
N ALA A 107 9.42 17.48 -2.86
CA ALA A 107 8.24 17.99 -3.53
C ALA A 107 7.45 16.83 -4.15
N LYS A 108 6.16 16.69 -3.77
CA LYS A 108 5.29 15.61 -4.27
C LYS A 108 4.68 15.89 -5.65
N SER A 109 4.73 17.14 -6.11
CA SER A 109 4.22 17.57 -7.42
C SER A 109 5.06 17.09 -8.62
N GLY A 110 6.26 16.54 -8.39
CA GLY A 110 7.13 15.98 -9.43
C GLY A 110 8.09 14.93 -8.88
N THR A 111 8.72 14.14 -9.75
CA THR A 111 9.54 12.98 -9.34
C THR A 111 11.05 13.18 -9.50
N ALA A 112 11.47 14.42 -9.76
CA ALA A 112 12.86 14.77 -10.06
C ALA A 112 13.78 14.66 -8.83
N VAL A 113 13.27 14.96 -7.62
CA VAL A 113 14.02 14.97 -6.37
C VAL A 113 13.47 13.90 -5.43
N TYR A 114 14.35 13.01 -4.99
CA TYR A 114 14.00 11.86 -4.17
C TYR A 114 15.19 11.44 -3.27
N SER A 115 14.90 10.66 -2.23
CA SER A 115 15.94 9.97 -1.44
C SER A 115 16.17 8.59 -2.03
N ASN A 116 17.38 8.31 -2.52
CA ASN A 116 17.67 7.14 -3.35
C ASN A 116 18.55 6.11 -2.62
N PHE A 117 18.09 4.86 -2.60
CA PHE A 117 18.80 3.70 -2.04
C PHE A 117 19.44 2.89 -3.17
N LEU A 118 20.77 2.93 -3.25
CA LEU A 118 21.55 2.25 -4.29
C LEU A 118 21.83 0.78 -3.94
N ASP A 119 21.86 -0.09 -4.94
CA ASP A 119 22.39 -1.47 -4.87
C ASP A 119 21.89 -2.30 -3.66
N ASP A 120 22.66 -2.40 -2.58
CA ASP A 120 22.33 -3.14 -1.35
C ASP A 120 21.91 -2.24 -0.17
N ALA A 121 21.82 -0.92 -0.40
CA ALA A 121 21.46 0.05 0.64
C ALA A 121 20.10 -0.23 1.28
N PHE A 122 20.02 -0.05 2.60
CA PHE A 122 18.83 -0.25 3.41
C PHE A 122 18.59 0.96 4.31
N TYR A 123 17.52 0.90 5.09
CA TYR A 123 17.23 1.87 6.14
C TYR A 123 16.78 1.14 7.41
N ILE A 124 16.83 1.86 8.52
CA ILE A 124 16.28 1.46 9.82
C ILE A 124 15.62 2.66 10.49
N GLY A 125 14.74 2.40 11.46
CA GLY A 125 14.15 3.44 12.31
C GLY A 125 12.93 4.12 11.71
N GLU A 126 12.32 3.55 10.67
CA GLU A 126 11.10 4.09 10.09
C GLU A 126 9.94 4.07 11.10
N SER A 127 9.20 5.16 11.15
CA SER A 127 8.02 5.31 12.00
C SER A 127 7.09 6.38 11.45
N SER A 128 5.94 6.59 12.09
CA SER A 128 5.12 7.77 11.79
C SER A 128 5.83 9.10 12.03
N ALA A 129 6.90 9.14 12.83
CA ALA A 129 7.68 10.35 13.12
C ALA A 129 8.98 10.46 12.29
N SER A 130 9.33 9.44 11.51
CA SER A 130 10.62 9.34 10.82
C SER A 130 10.50 8.49 9.56
N LYS A 131 10.36 9.13 8.40
CA LYS A 131 10.06 8.48 7.10
C LYS A 131 10.29 9.43 5.93
N ILE A 132 9.93 9.01 4.72
CA ILE A 132 9.97 9.85 3.53
C ILE A 132 8.58 10.45 3.28
N ASP A 133 8.44 11.75 3.51
CA ASP A 133 7.27 12.54 3.09
C ASP A 133 7.55 13.18 1.72
N GLY A 134 7.48 12.36 0.67
CA GLY A 134 7.94 12.71 -0.67
C GLY A 134 8.22 11.46 -1.48
N TYR A 135 9.12 11.56 -2.46
CA TYR A 135 9.58 10.43 -3.24
C TYR A 135 10.80 9.75 -2.60
N GLY A 136 10.68 8.45 -2.36
CA GLY A 136 11.80 7.54 -2.16
C GLY A 136 12.13 6.82 -3.46
N GLY A 137 13.39 6.49 -3.68
CA GLY A 137 13.87 5.79 -4.87
C GLY A 137 14.71 4.56 -4.51
N MET A 138 14.67 3.54 -5.35
CA MET A 138 15.61 2.43 -5.33
C MET A 138 16.30 2.32 -6.68
N THR A 139 17.57 1.93 -6.68
CA THR A 139 18.38 1.70 -7.89
C THR A 139 19.04 0.32 -7.81
N ASN A 140 19.01 -0.43 -8.90
CA ASN A 140 19.58 -1.78 -9.01
C ASN A 140 19.03 -2.81 -8.00
N LYS A 141 17.73 -2.72 -7.67
CA LYS A 141 17.05 -3.66 -6.76
C LYS A 141 15.85 -4.32 -7.43
N SER A 142 15.61 -5.59 -7.13
CA SER A 142 14.37 -6.28 -7.51
C SER A 142 13.29 -6.21 -6.42
N THR A 143 13.66 -5.92 -5.17
CA THR A 143 12.71 -5.77 -4.07
C THR A 143 13.10 -4.63 -3.15
N PHE A 144 12.08 -3.93 -2.63
CA PHE A 144 12.26 -2.86 -1.65
C PHE A 144 10.95 -2.56 -0.93
N VAL A 145 11.05 -2.06 0.30
CA VAL A 145 9.94 -1.44 1.01
C VAL A 145 10.20 0.05 1.02
N PHE A 146 9.34 0.85 0.41
CA PHE A 146 9.48 2.30 0.45
C PHE A 146 8.93 2.82 1.79
N PRO A 147 9.74 3.47 2.65
CA PRO A 147 9.28 4.02 3.93
C PRO A 147 8.59 5.37 3.70
N VAL A 148 7.55 5.40 2.86
CA VAL A 148 6.86 6.63 2.47
C VAL A 148 5.66 6.92 3.37
N GLY A 149 5.26 8.18 3.44
CA GLY A 149 4.10 8.61 4.23
C GLY A 149 3.73 10.06 4.01
N ASN A 150 2.96 10.58 4.95
CA ASN A 150 2.70 12.01 5.14
C ASN A 150 3.10 12.43 6.57
N GLU A 151 3.01 13.69 6.95
CA GLU A 151 3.42 14.18 8.28
C GLU A 151 2.99 13.30 9.48
N GLU A 152 1.86 12.59 9.41
CA GLU A 152 1.30 11.83 10.54
C GLU A 152 1.39 10.29 10.42
N ARG A 153 1.44 9.74 9.20
CA ARG A 153 1.24 8.31 8.95
C ARG A 153 2.35 7.74 8.06
N LEU A 154 2.96 6.66 8.52
CA LEU A 154 3.78 5.78 7.69
C LEU A 154 2.87 4.86 6.86
N ARG A 155 3.07 4.85 5.54
CA ARG A 155 2.26 4.14 4.54
C ARG A 155 3.17 3.43 3.55
N PRO A 156 3.86 2.37 4.02
CA PRO A 156 4.88 1.74 3.21
C PRO A 156 4.23 1.05 2.01
N LEU A 157 4.96 1.05 0.90
CA LEU A 157 4.66 0.26 -0.28
C LEU A 157 5.81 -0.73 -0.47
N THR A 158 5.48 -2.02 -0.56
CA THR A 158 6.47 -3.04 -0.92
C THR A 158 6.38 -3.30 -2.42
N ILE A 159 7.52 -3.43 -3.08
CA ILE A 159 7.64 -3.86 -4.47
C ILE A 159 8.46 -5.15 -4.55
N GLU A 160 7.98 -6.11 -5.33
CA GLU A 160 8.66 -7.36 -5.67
C GLU A 160 8.61 -7.54 -7.19
N SER A 161 9.74 -7.28 -7.83
CA SER A 161 9.88 -7.29 -9.28
C SER A 161 10.48 -8.59 -9.80
N VAL A 162 10.07 -9.00 -10.99
CA VAL A 162 10.58 -10.23 -11.65
C VAL A 162 12.05 -10.14 -12.08
N ALA A 163 12.59 -8.91 -12.13
CA ALA A 163 13.96 -8.61 -12.47
C ALA A 163 14.46 -7.38 -11.69
N ILE A 164 15.74 -7.07 -11.82
CA ILE A 164 16.34 -5.87 -11.22
C ILE A 164 15.76 -4.62 -11.89
N ASN A 165 15.26 -3.69 -11.08
CA ASN A 165 14.92 -2.36 -11.53
C ASN A 165 16.20 -1.52 -11.63
N ALA A 166 16.48 -0.98 -12.81
CA ALA A 166 17.49 0.07 -12.94
C ALA A 166 17.14 1.26 -12.03
N MET A 167 15.85 1.58 -11.93
CA MET A 167 15.31 2.57 -10.99
C MET A 167 13.85 2.29 -10.71
N ALA A 168 13.41 2.53 -9.48
CA ALA A 168 12.00 2.71 -9.15
C ALA A 168 11.80 3.83 -8.15
N LYS A 169 10.66 4.52 -8.18
CA LYS A 169 10.35 5.63 -7.27
C LYS A 169 8.94 5.50 -6.72
N CYS A 170 8.76 5.80 -5.44
CA CYS A 170 7.47 5.74 -4.79
C CYS A 170 7.21 6.99 -3.94
N ALA A 171 5.98 7.47 -3.94
CA ALA A 171 5.47 8.46 -3.00
C ALA A 171 4.04 8.11 -2.56
N TYR A 172 3.66 8.56 -1.37
CA TYR A 172 2.33 8.37 -0.80
C TYR A 172 1.57 9.70 -0.69
N PHE A 173 0.26 9.67 -0.90
CA PHE A 173 -0.63 10.81 -0.90
C PHE A 173 -1.90 10.49 -0.10
N PHE A 174 -2.19 11.30 0.92
CA PHE A 174 -3.46 11.27 1.63
C PHE A 174 -4.42 12.30 1.04
N GLU A 175 -4.84 12.06 -0.20
CA GLU A 175 -5.71 12.95 -0.98
C GLU A 175 -6.77 12.14 -1.70
N ASP A 176 -7.91 12.79 -1.98
CA ASP A 176 -8.93 12.22 -2.85
C ASP A 176 -8.41 12.19 -4.30
N PRO A 177 -8.28 11.02 -4.93
CA PRO A 177 -7.85 10.92 -6.33
C PRO A 177 -8.76 11.67 -7.31
N ASN A 178 -10.03 11.94 -6.97
CA ASN A 178 -10.93 12.73 -7.82
C ASN A 178 -10.50 14.21 -7.94
N ASP A 179 -9.75 14.74 -6.98
CA ASP A 179 -9.29 16.13 -6.91
C ASP A 179 -7.91 16.19 -6.25
N SER A 180 -6.90 15.57 -6.87
CA SER A 180 -5.53 15.66 -6.34
C SER A 180 -4.97 17.04 -6.57
N LYS A 181 -4.87 17.80 -5.47
CA LYS A 181 -4.29 19.14 -5.45
C LYS A 181 -2.79 19.10 -5.71
N THR A 182 -2.10 18.08 -5.20
CA THR A 182 -0.65 18.00 -5.36
C THR A 182 -0.24 17.66 -6.78
N LEU A 183 -1.00 16.78 -7.46
CA LEU A 183 -0.73 16.41 -8.85
C LEU A 183 -1.44 17.33 -9.86
N ASN A 184 -2.35 18.18 -9.41
CA ASN A 184 -3.21 19.03 -10.24
C ASN A 184 -3.93 18.21 -11.34
N GLN A 185 -4.46 17.05 -10.93
CA GLN A 185 -5.09 16.05 -11.80
C GLN A 185 -6.28 15.38 -11.09
N SER A 186 -7.22 14.86 -11.89
CA SER A 186 -8.40 14.15 -11.42
C SER A 186 -8.46 12.73 -12.00
N PHE A 187 -8.45 11.75 -11.13
CA PHE A 187 -8.54 10.31 -11.42
C PHE A 187 -9.92 9.80 -10.98
N LEU A 188 -10.94 10.16 -11.76
CA LEU A 188 -12.34 9.99 -11.37
C LEU A 188 -12.64 8.53 -10.97
N THR A 189 -13.02 8.28 -9.71
CA THR A 189 -13.23 6.94 -9.14
C THR A 189 -14.44 6.21 -9.74
N ASN A 190 -15.26 6.90 -10.53
CA ASN A 190 -16.35 6.31 -11.31
C ASN A 190 -15.92 5.86 -12.73
N ARG A 191 -14.74 6.24 -13.21
CA ARG A 191 -14.19 5.74 -14.48
C ARG A 191 -13.46 4.44 -14.23
N LYS A 192 -14.15 3.33 -14.40
CA LYS A 192 -13.69 2.00 -14.02
C LYS A 192 -13.81 1.06 -15.22
N ALA A 193 -12.84 0.18 -15.39
CA ALA A 193 -12.86 -0.83 -16.45
C ALA A 193 -14.05 -1.80 -16.32
N THR A 194 -14.54 -2.00 -15.10
CA THR A 194 -15.78 -2.72 -14.82
C THR A 194 -16.55 -2.01 -13.72
N ASP A 195 -17.88 -2.11 -13.75
CA ASP A 195 -18.73 -1.46 -12.74
C ASP A 195 -18.58 -2.11 -11.35
N PHE A 196 -18.06 -3.34 -11.30
CA PHE A 196 -17.95 -4.14 -10.08
C PHE A 196 -16.80 -3.74 -9.14
N ILE A 197 -15.93 -2.82 -9.55
CA ILE A 197 -14.81 -2.36 -8.74
C ILE A 197 -15.28 -1.17 -7.91
N SER A 198 -14.96 -1.16 -6.62
CA SER A 198 -14.97 0.06 -5.81
C SER A 198 -13.53 0.60 -5.72
N VAL A 199 -13.38 1.92 -5.69
CA VAL A 199 -12.07 2.59 -5.67
C VAL A 199 -12.05 3.54 -4.49
N SER A 200 -11.01 3.48 -3.67
CA SER A 200 -10.84 4.38 -2.53
C SER A 200 -10.75 5.84 -2.98
N ASP A 201 -11.41 6.70 -2.21
CA ASP A 201 -11.36 8.17 -2.33
C ASP A 201 -10.47 8.81 -1.25
N ARG A 202 -9.67 8.01 -0.53
CA ARG A 202 -8.96 8.46 0.69
C ARG A 202 -7.48 8.75 0.49
N GLU A 203 -6.82 7.88 -0.25
CA GLU A 203 -5.36 7.88 -0.36
C GLU A 203 -4.91 7.17 -1.63
N PHE A 204 -3.70 7.44 -2.08
CA PHE A 204 -3.09 6.73 -3.19
C PHE A 204 -1.56 6.76 -3.10
N TRP A 205 -0.93 5.87 -3.85
CA TRP A 205 0.51 5.81 -4.05
C TRP A 205 0.81 6.10 -5.51
N ARG A 206 1.95 6.71 -5.77
CA ARG A 206 2.52 6.79 -7.11
C ARG A 206 3.79 5.97 -7.14
N LEU A 207 3.87 5.02 -8.07
CA LEU A 207 5.00 4.10 -8.21
C LEU A 207 5.47 4.11 -9.67
N GLU A 208 6.73 4.43 -9.89
CA GLU A 208 7.39 4.42 -11.21
C GLU A 208 8.35 3.23 -11.24
N SER A 209 8.15 2.27 -12.14
CA SER A 209 9.01 1.11 -12.41
C SER A 209 8.58 0.46 -13.72
N ASP A 210 9.56 0.19 -14.59
CA ASP A 210 9.32 -0.41 -15.91
C ASP A 210 9.42 -1.96 -15.89
N VAL A 211 9.66 -2.55 -14.71
CA VAL A 211 9.80 -4.00 -14.54
C VAL A 211 8.48 -4.56 -14.00
N PRO A 212 7.94 -5.66 -14.59
CA PRO A 212 6.79 -6.34 -14.03
C PRO A 212 7.01 -6.69 -12.55
N SER A 213 6.03 -6.33 -11.72
CA SER A 213 6.14 -6.36 -10.27
C SER A 213 4.81 -6.70 -9.62
N ARG A 214 4.89 -7.34 -8.46
CA ARG A 214 3.83 -7.34 -7.46
C ARG A 214 4.09 -6.20 -6.49
N VAL A 215 3.03 -5.53 -6.07
CA VAL A 215 3.08 -4.47 -5.05
C VAL A 215 2.16 -4.79 -3.90
N THR A 216 2.62 -4.50 -2.69
CA THR A 216 1.84 -4.64 -1.46
C THR A 216 1.54 -3.27 -0.88
N LEU A 217 0.25 -2.96 -0.76
CA LEU A 217 -0.24 -1.76 -0.10
C LEU A 217 -0.70 -2.11 1.32
N THR A 218 -0.53 -1.19 2.25
CA THR A 218 -1.03 -1.32 3.63
C THR A 218 -2.21 -0.38 3.87
N TRP A 219 -3.08 -0.74 4.82
CA TRP A 219 -4.16 0.13 5.26
C TRP A 219 -4.25 0.21 6.78
N ASP A 220 -4.91 1.27 7.24
CA ASP A 220 -5.34 1.43 8.63
C ASP A 220 -6.82 1.86 8.70
N MET A 221 -7.26 2.27 9.89
CA MET A 221 -8.61 2.77 10.12
C MET A 221 -8.98 4.03 9.31
N HIS A 222 -8.02 4.85 8.90
CA HIS A 222 -8.24 6.06 8.10
C HIS A 222 -8.41 5.75 6.62
N SER A 223 -7.89 4.63 6.14
CA SER A 223 -8.08 4.12 4.79
C SER A 223 -9.54 3.74 4.50
N ASN A 224 -10.35 3.51 5.55
CA ASN A 224 -11.78 3.19 5.46
C ASN A 224 -12.10 2.00 4.55
N VAL A 225 -11.31 0.93 4.59
CA VAL A 225 -11.48 -0.23 3.68
C VAL A 225 -12.84 -0.92 3.77
N ARG A 226 -13.60 -0.73 4.86
CA ARG A 226 -14.99 -1.20 4.97
C ARG A 226 -15.96 -0.57 3.97
N SER A 227 -15.62 0.57 3.36
CA SER A 227 -16.43 1.10 2.25
C SER A 227 -16.10 0.46 0.91
N LEU A 228 -15.06 -0.38 0.86
CA LEU A 228 -14.61 -1.06 -0.34
C LEU A 228 -15.09 -2.52 -0.41
N GLY A 229 -15.57 -3.09 0.70
CA GLY A 229 -16.16 -4.42 0.76
C GLY A 229 -16.38 -4.89 2.21
N GLU A 230 -17.08 -6.01 2.36
CA GLU A 230 -17.39 -6.62 3.67
C GLU A 230 -16.29 -7.58 4.14
N TYR A 231 -15.63 -8.25 3.22
CA TYR A 231 -14.62 -9.29 3.48
C TYR A 231 -13.22 -8.84 3.02
N LEU A 232 -12.18 -9.41 3.65
CA LEU A 232 -10.80 -9.16 3.22
C LEU A 232 -10.53 -9.60 1.78
N SER A 233 -11.22 -10.63 1.31
CA SER A 233 -11.16 -11.09 -0.08
C SER A 233 -11.69 -10.07 -1.08
N ASP A 234 -12.52 -9.11 -0.63
CA ASP A 234 -13.02 -8.05 -1.50
C ASP A 234 -11.96 -7.00 -1.76
N ILE A 235 -11.08 -6.76 -0.79
CA ILE A 235 -10.03 -5.74 -0.87
C ILE A 235 -9.03 -6.12 -1.96
N LYS A 236 -8.61 -5.16 -2.77
CA LYS A 236 -7.65 -5.38 -3.86
C LYS A 236 -6.82 -4.14 -4.13
N VAL A 237 -5.75 -4.30 -4.90
CA VAL A 237 -5.04 -3.17 -5.47
C VAL A 237 -5.73 -2.77 -6.77
N VAL A 238 -5.92 -1.47 -6.98
CA VAL A 238 -6.42 -0.91 -8.25
C VAL A 238 -5.48 0.19 -8.73
N GLY A 239 -5.36 0.33 -10.05
CA GLY A 239 -4.48 1.33 -10.67
C GLY A 239 -5.20 2.15 -11.72
N TRP A 240 -4.88 3.45 -11.79
CA TRP A 240 -5.34 4.32 -12.88
C TRP A 240 -4.49 4.08 -14.13
N SER A 241 -5.04 3.37 -15.11
CA SER A 241 -4.34 3.07 -16.37
C SER A 241 -4.16 4.34 -17.20
N LYS A 242 -2.91 4.63 -17.60
CA LYS A 242 -2.61 5.78 -18.49
C LYS A 242 -3.16 5.56 -19.89
N ALA A 243 -3.15 4.31 -20.37
CA ALA A 243 -3.63 3.95 -21.70
C ALA A 243 -5.16 4.09 -21.79
N GLU A 244 -5.87 3.55 -20.81
CA GLU A 244 -7.33 3.44 -20.85
C GLU A 244 -8.05 4.62 -20.17
N ASN A 245 -7.32 5.46 -19.41
CA ASN A 245 -7.88 6.57 -18.63
C ASN A 245 -9.02 6.13 -17.69
N GLN A 246 -8.82 5.01 -17.02
CA GLN A 246 -9.76 4.40 -16.07
C GLN A 246 -9.04 3.54 -15.03
N TRP A 247 -9.73 3.28 -13.92
CA TRP A 247 -9.31 2.35 -12.88
C TRP A 247 -9.43 0.90 -13.33
N VAL A 248 -8.35 0.14 -13.16
CA VAL A 248 -8.26 -1.29 -13.48
C VAL A 248 -7.97 -2.08 -12.21
N ASN A 249 -8.56 -3.27 -12.10
CA ASN A 249 -8.26 -4.22 -11.03
C ASN A 249 -6.86 -4.82 -11.22
N LEU A 250 -5.98 -4.62 -10.25
CA LEU A 250 -4.63 -5.21 -10.22
C LEU A 250 -4.55 -6.43 -9.30
N GLY A 251 -5.65 -6.83 -8.69
CA GLY A 251 -5.79 -8.12 -8.01
C GLY A 251 -5.51 -8.09 -6.51
N ASN A 252 -5.60 -9.29 -5.94
CA ASN A 252 -5.40 -9.63 -4.54
C ASN A 252 -4.77 -11.03 -4.50
N SER A 253 -3.47 -11.11 -4.77
CA SER A 253 -2.72 -12.37 -4.74
C SER A 253 -2.43 -12.84 -3.31
N ALA A 254 -2.42 -11.90 -2.36
CA ALA A 254 -2.33 -12.16 -0.92
C ALA A 254 -2.97 -11.01 -0.15
N VAL A 255 -3.73 -11.35 0.90
CA VAL A 255 -4.31 -10.39 1.84
C VAL A 255 -4.09 -10.86 3.27
N GLU A 256 -3.61 -9.96 4.12
CA GLU A 256 -3.27 -10.26 5.52
C GLU A 256 -3.84 -9.20 6.46
N GLY A 257 -4.05 -9.59 7.72
CA GLY A 257 -4.56 -8.70 8.77
C GLY A 257 -6.09 -8.75 8.92
N GLY A 258 -6.71 -7.58 9.05
CA GLY A 258 -8.14 -7.41 9.28
C GLY A 258 -8.68 -6.06 8.77
N MET A 259 -10.00 -5.87 8.83
CA MET A 259 -10.65 -4.66 8.27
C MET A 259 -10.23 -3.32 8.92
N ALA A 260 -9.48 -3.36 10.04
CA ALA A 260 -8.93 -2.16 10.68
C ALA A 260 -7.48 -1.89 10.29
N TYR A 261 -6.68 -2.94 10.07
CA TYR A 261 -5.26 -2.87 9.73
C TYR A 261 -4.88 -4.11 8.94
N GLY A 262 -4.17 -3.95 7.84
CA GLY A 262 -3.73 -5.08 7.04
C GLY A 262 -2.98 -4.67 5.79
N SER A 263 -2.75 -5.64 4.92
CA SER A 263 -2.05 -5.46 3.65
C SER A 263 -2.69 -6.29 2.53
N VAL A 264 -2.59 -5.79 1.31
CA VAL A 264 -3.03 -6.49 0.10
C VAL A 264 -1.94 -6.40 -0.96
N THR A 265 -1.66 -7.54 -1.57
CA THR A 265 -0.68 -7.69 -2.65
C THR A 265 -1.40 -7.87 -3.97
N SER A 266 -0.98 -7.12 -4.98
CA SER A 266 -1.48 -7.23 -6.36
C SER A 266 -1.02 -8.52 -7.05
N GLU A 267 -1.64 -8.83 -8.19
CA GLU A 267 -1.04 -9.65 -9.23
C GLU A 267 0.11 -8.90 -9.92
N GLU A 268 0.83 -9.57 -10.81
CA GLU A 268 1.93 -8.95 -11.55
C GLU A 268 1.42 -7.94 -12.60
N PHE A 269 2.03 -6.76 -12.62
CA PHE A 269 1.79 -5.70 -13.62
C PHE A 269 3.03 -4.82 -13.78
N VAL A 270 3.07 -3.95 -14.79
CA VAL A 270 4.14 -2.94 -14.95
C VAL A 270 3.72 -1.63 -14.26
N PRO A 271 4.36 -1.19 -13.16
CA PRO A 271 3.94 0.00 -12.44
C PRO A 271 3.86 1.28 -13.28
N SER A 272 4.83 1.50 -14.16
CA SER A 272 4.89 2.69 -15.01
C SER A 272 3.72 2.83 -16.00
N ASP A 273 2.93 1.79 -16.24
CA ASP A 273 1.71 1.86 -17.07
C ASP A 273 0.54 2.55 -16.35
N TYR A 274 0.67 2.76 -15.03
CA TYR A 274 -0.34 3.35 -14.16
C TYR A 274 0.14 4.68 -13.58
N GLU A 275 -0.75 5.67 -13.48
CA GLU A 275 -0.37 6.98 -12.92
C GLU A 275 -0.32 6.93 -11.40
N ILE A 276 -1.33 6.29 -10.80
CA ILE A 276 -1.44 6.08 -9.36
C ILE A 276 -2.07 4.72 -9.05
N LEU A 277 -1.80 4.22 -7.85
CA LEU A 277 -2.30 2.99 -7.27
C LEU A 277 -3.07 3.32 -6.00
N THR A 278 -4.16 2.62 -5.72
CA THR A 278 -4.87 2.74 -4.46
C THR A 278 -5.51 1.42 -4.05
N LEU A 279 -6.09 1.41 -2.86
CA LEU A 279 -6.97 0.35 -2.38
C LEU A 279 -8.29 0.42 -3.15
N GLY A 280 -8.74 -0.72 -3.62
CA GLY A 280 -10.08 -0.89 -4.13
C GLY A 280 -10.77 -2.06 -3.44
N GLY A 281 -11.99 -2.34 -3.88
CA GLY A 281 -12.66 -3.57 -3.54
C GLY A 281 -13.77 -3.92 -4.51
N ASN A 282 -14.83 -4.54 -4.00
CA ASN A 282 -16.02 -4.85 -4.77
C ASN A 282 -17.09 -3.77 -4.52
N ASP A 283 -17.80 -3.34 -5.56
CA ASP A 283 -18.98 -2.49 -5.36
C ASP A 283 -20.16 -3.39 -4.98
N ASP A 284 -20.40 -3.54 -3.67
CA ASP A 284 -21.45 -4.42 -3.14
C ASP A 284 -22.86 -4.02 -3.61
N ARG A 285 -23.05 -2.78 -4.09
CA ARG A 285 -24.33 -2.32 -4.66
C ARG A 285 -24.65 -2.98 -5.99
N LEU A 286 -23.66 -3.59 -6.61
CA LEU A 286 -23.73 -4.32 -7.88
C LEU A 286 -23.38 -5.80 -7.71
N GLU A 287 -23.53 -6.37 -6.51
CA GLU A 287 -23.57 -7.83 -6.29
C GLU A 287 -24.83 -8.46 -6.95
N THR A 288 -25.02 -8.26 -8.25
CA THR A 288 -25.81 -9.18 -9.06
C THR A 288 -24.95 -10.41 -9.26
N TYR A 289 -25.04 -11.35 -8.33
CA TYR A 289 -24.60 -12.70 -8.61
C TYR A 289 -25.37 -13.19 -9.84
N ASP A 290 -24.66 -13.75 -10.81
CA ASP A 290 -25.33 -14.45 -11.90
C ASP A 290 -26.06 -15.66 -11.30
N THR A 291 -27.37 -15.73 -11.55
CA THR A 291 -28.14 -16.92 -11.21
C THR A 291 -27.79 -18.01 -12.21
N VAL A 292 -27.01 -18.98 -11.78
CA VAL A 292 -26.84 -20.25 -12.50
C VAL A 292 -28.07 -21.10 -12.21
N ASP A 293 -28.57 -21.82 -13.20
CA ASP A 293 -29.59 -22.85 -12.98
C ASP A 293 -28.85 -24.17 -12.72
N LEU A 294 -28.60 -24.50 -11.45
CA LEU A 294 -28.17 -25.85 -11.06
C LEU A 294 -29.42 -26.72 -10.91
N ASP A 295 -29.24 -28.01 -11.19
CA ASP A 295 -30.32 -28.99 -11.05
C ASP A 295 -30.80 -29.13 -9.59
N ASN A 296 -31.94 -29.79 -9.43
CA ASN A 296 -32.46 -30.15 -8.12
C ASN A 296 -31.90 -31.50 -7.69
N TYR A 297 -31.51 -31.61 -6.42
CA TYR A 297 -30.76 -32.75 -5.92
C TYR A 297 -31.62 -33.71 -5.10
N PHE A 298 -31.27 -35.00 -5.13
CA PHE A 298 -31.92 -36.06 -4.36
C PHE A 298 -30.85 -36.81 -3.57
N MET A 299 -31.07 -36.95 -2.26
CA MET A 299 -30.14 -37.64 -1.35
C MET A 299 -30.81 -38.80 -0.63
N THR A 300 -30.08 -39.90 -0.51
CA THR A 300 -30.43 -41.09 0.29
C THR A 300 -29.28 -41.46 1.21
N PRO A 301 -29.10 -40.77 2.35
CA PRO A 301 -27.97 -40.98 3.25
C PRO A 301 -28.14 -42.26 4.10
N ASN A 302 -28.16 -43.42 3.43
CA ASN A 302 -28.36 -44.75 4.02
C ASN A 302 -27.06 -45.56 4.16
N GLY A 303 -25.94 -45.03 3.64
CA GLY A 303 -24.62 -45.65 3.71
C GLY A 303 -24.39 -46.76 2.68
N ASP A 304 -25.18 -46.83 1.62
CA ASP A 304 -24.99 -47.78 0.52
C ASP A 304 -23.99 -47.31 -0.56
N GLY A 305 -23.46 -46.09 -0.41
CA GLY A 305 -22.52 -45.46 -1.32
C GLY A 305 -23.17 -44.70 -2.49
N THR A 306 -24.49 -44.68 -2.59
CA THR A 306 -25.25 -44.03 -3.67
C THR A 306 -26.04 -42.83 -3.12
N ASN A 307 -25.76 -41.62 -3.62
CA ASN A 307 -26.43 -40.38 -3.20
C ASN A 307 -26.37 -40.11 -1.68
N ASP A 308 -25.33 -40.58 -1.01
CA ASP A 308 -25.11 -40.36 0.43
C ASP A 308 -24.70 -38.91 0.76
N MET A 309 -24.16 -38.18 -0.21
CA MET A 309 -23.63 -36.82 -0.08
C MET A 309 -24.29 -35.85 -1.06
N LEU A 310 -24.38 -34.56 -0.70
CA LEU A 310 -24.76 -33.52 -1.65
C LEU A 310 -23.55 -33.12 -2.49
N GLU A 311 -23.49 -33.61 -3.71
CA GLU A 311 -22.47 -33.25 -4.69
C GLU A 311 -23.00 -32.14 -5.59
N LEU A 312 -22.50 -30.93 -5.42
CA LEU A 312 -22.79 -29.79 -6.29
C LEU A 312 -21.70 -29.74 -7.38
N GLU A 313 -22.10 -29.51 -8.63
CA GLU A 313 -21.17 -29.31 -9.74
C GLU A 313 -20.53 -27.91 -9.69
N GLY A 314 -19.33 -27.77 -10.23
CA GLY A 314 -18.63 -26.47 -10.35
C GLY A 314 -17.95 -25.94 -9.08
N ILE A 315 -18.17 -26.53 -7.90
CA ILE A 315 -17.60 -25.98 -6.65
C ILE A 315 -16.06 -26.00 -6.64
N ALA A 316 -15.43 -26.92 -7.37
CA ALA A 316 -13.98 -27.02 -7.46
C ALA A 316 -13.35 -25.78 -8.12
N GLU A 317 -14.12 -25.06 -8.93
CA GLU A 317 -13.73 -23.81 -9.58
C GLU A 317 -13.91 -22.60 -8.65
N SER A 318 -14.62 -22.76 -7.52
CA SER A 318 -14.76 -21.74 -6.48
C SER A 318 -14.37 -22.28 -5.10
N PRO A 319 -13.07 -22.35 -4.76
CA PRO A 319 -12.61 -22.77 -3.44
C PRO A 319 -13.11 -21.87 -2.30
N ASN A 320 -13.40 -20.59 -2.58
CA ASN A 320 -14.06 -19.65 -1.68
C ASN A 320 -15.58 -19.64 -1.96
N ASN A 321 -16.27 -20.63 -1.41
CA ASN A 321 -17.73 -20.76 -1.54
C ASN A 321 -18.42 -20.86 -0.18
N LEU A 322 -19.73 -20.63 -0.15
CA LEU A 322 -20.58 -20.78 1.04
C LEU A 322 -21.83 -21.58 0.65
N LEU A 323 -22.02 -22.74 1.29
CA LEU A 323 -23.25 -23.51 1.21
C LEU A 323 -24.11 -23.27 2.46
N GLU A 324 -25.38 -22.95 2.26
CA GLU A 324 -26.39 -22.84 3.31
C GLU A 324 -27.62 -23.68 2.96
N ILE A 325 -28.15 -24.46 3.91
CA ILE A 325 -29.32 -25.32 3.72
C ILE A 325 -30.38 -24.99 4.77
N PHE A 326 -31.61 -24.83 4.32
CA PHE A 326 -32.78 -24.44 5.09
C PHE A 326 -33.86 -25.52 5.01
N ASP A 327 -34.59 -25.73 6.10
CA ASP A 327 -35.78 -26.57 6.06
C ASP A 327 -36.96 -25.88 5.33
N ARG A 328 -38.07 -26.60 5.17
CA ARG A 328 -39.29 -26.06 4.53
C ARG A 328 -39.92 -24.85 5.24
N TYR A 329 -39.49 -24.54 6.46
CA TYR A 329 -39.97 -23.38 7.22
C TYR A 329 -38.96 -22.21 7.16
N GLY A 330 -37.88 -22.34 6.39
CA GLY A 330 -36.83 -21.33 6.26
C GLY A 330 -35.83 -21.34 7.43
N VAL A 331 -35.81 -22.38 8.26
CA VAL A 331 -34.85 -22.50 9.36
C VAL A 331 -33.53 -23.04 8.81
N LEU A 332 -32.43 -22.31 9.04
CA LEU A 332 -31.09 -22.74 8.66
C LEU A 332 -30.70 -24.00 9.46
N VAL A 333 -30.49 -25.11 8.75
CA VAL A 333 -30.12 -26.41 9.33
C VAL A 333 -28.66 -26.78 9.07
N TYR A 334 -28.05 -26.23 8.04
CA TYR A 334 -26.63 -26.45 7.75
C TYR A 334 -26.02 -25.21 7.12
N SER A 335 -24.78 -24.88 7.48
CA SER A 335 -24.00 -23.89 6.74
C SER A 335 -22.51 -24.13 6.87
N LYS A 336 -21.80 -24.01 5.76
CA LYS A 336 -20.37 -24.29 5.66
C LYS A 336 -19.70 -23.43 4.60
N ALA A 337 -18.66 -22.72 5.03
CA ALA A 337 -17.71 -22.06 4.14
C ALA A 337 -16.71 -23.07 3.57
N ASN A 338 -16.19 -22.81 2.37
CA ASN A 338 -15.29 -23.66 1.62
C ASN A 338 -15.83 -25.09 1.52
N TYR A 339 -17.09 -25.22 1.11
CA TYR A 339 -17.77 -26.51 0.97
C TYR A 339 -17.01 -27.39 -0.03
N ARG A 340 -16.96 -28.70 0.24
CA ARG A 340 -16.19 -29.71 -0.53
C ARG A 340 -17.01 -30.96 -0.83
N ASN A 341 -18.31 -30.82 -1.08
CA ASN A 341 -19.21 -31.95 -1.36
C ASN A 341 -19.27 -32.98 -0.22
N ASP A 342 -19.28 -32.50 1.03
CA ASP A 342 -19.21 -33.36 2.23
C ASP A 342 -20.42 -33.25 3.17
N PHE A 343 -21.53 -32.70 2.68
CA PHE A 343 -22.80 -32.72 3.41
C PHE A 343 -23.48 -34.08 3.28
N ASN A 344 -23.65 -34.76 4.42
CA ASN A 344 -24.19 -36.12 4.53
C ASN A 344 -25.62 -36.18 5.12
N GLY A 345 -26.39 -35.10 4.98
CA GLY A 345 -27.73 -35.02 5.58
C GLY A 345 -27.74 -34.76 7.09
N GLN A 346 -26.63 -34.37 7.71
CA GLN A 346 -26.58 -34.00 9.13
C GLN A 346 -26.58 -32.47 9.32
N SER A 347 -27.44 -31.99 10.22
CA SER A 347 -27.40 -30.60 10.67
C SER A 347 -26.11 -30.28 11.43
N ASN A 348 -25.56 -29.09 11.20
CA ASN A 348 -24.46 -28.52 12.00
C ASN A 348 -24.90 -27.30 12.83
N ARG A 349 -26.22 -27.09 12.99
CA ARG A 349 -26.82 -25.99 13.75
C ARG A 349 -27.47 -26.48 15.04
N GLU A 350 -27.31 -25.71 16.12
CA GLU A 350 -27.75 -26.08 17.47
C GLU A 350 -29.28 -26.18 17.63
N SER A 351 -30.05 -25.49 16.77
CA SER A 351 -31.52 -25.45 16.84
C SER A 351 -32.23 -26.64 16.17
N ALA A 352 -31.50 -27.55 15.50
CA ALA A 352 -32.08 -28.77 14.95
C ALA A 352 -32.20 -29.84 16.05
N ILE A 353 -33.43 -30.19 16.40
CA ILE A 353 -33.86 -30.91 17.61
C ILE A 353 -33.22 -32.30 17.83
N GLN A 354 -32.38 -32.84 16.94
CA GLN A 354 -31.82 -34.18 17.10
C GLN A 354 -30.36 -34.27 16.62
N ARG A 355 -29.41 -33.91 17.49
CA ARG A 355 -28.00 -34.31 17.30
C ARG A 355 -27.94 -35.85 17.22
N GLY A 356 -27.62 -36.38 16.04
CA GLY A 356 -27.35 -37.82 15.83
C GLY A 356 -28.42 -38.64 15.08
N ARG A 357 -29.55 -38.06 14.63
CA ARG A 357 -30.56 -38.79 13.81
C ARG A 357 -30.68 -38.35 12.35
N GLY A 358 -29.74 -37.52 11.86
CA GLY A 358 -29.85 -36.91 10.53
C GLY A 358 -31.03 -35.95 10.41
N LEU A 359 -31.09 -35.21 9.31
CA LEU A 359 -32.25 -34.43 8.93
C LEU A 359 -33.41 -35.36 8.54
N ALA A 360 -34.64 -34.99 8.83
CA ALA A 360 -35.81 -35.83 8.50
C ALA A 360 -36.06 -35.87 6.98
N SER A 361 -36.69 -36.93 6.49
CA SER A 361 -37.06 -37.02 5.08
C SER A 361 -38.00 -35.87 4.68
N GLY A 362 -37.66 -35.16 3.60
CA GLY A 362 -38.38 -33.95 3.20
C GLY A 362 -37.62 -33.06 2.23
N ILE A 363 -38.29 -31.96 1.85
CA ILE A 363 -37.73 -30.92 0.98
C ILE A 363 -36.97 -29.91 1.83
N TYR A 364 -35.77 -29.56 1.37
CA TYR A 364 -34.90 -28.53 1.89
C TYR A 364 -34.54 -27.57 0.76
N PHE A 365 -34.24 -26.33 1.10
CA PHE A 365 -33.76 -25.31 0.17
C PHE A 365 -32.30 -25.07 0.43
N TYR A 366 -31.51 -24.83 -0.60
CA TYR A 366 -30.11 -24.48 -0.42
C TYR A 366 -29.76 -23.22 -1.20
N ILE A 367 -28.81 -22.48 -0.66
CA ILE A 367 -28.17 -21.34 -1.30
C ILE A 367 -26.68 -21.68 -1.39
N LEU A 368 -26.16 -21.72 -2.61
CA LEU A 368 -24.74 -21.83 -2.88
C LEU A 368 -24.25 -20.47 -3.38
N THR A 369 -23.30 -19.88 -2.68
CA THR A 369 -22.60 -18.66 -3.10
C THR A 369 -21.17 -19.04 -3.49
N MET A 370 -20.81 -18.86 -4.75
CA MET A 370 -19.46 -19.09 -5.28
C MET A 370 -18.78 -17.72 -5.46
N HIS A 371 -17.98 -17.29 -4.49
CA HIS A 371 -17.42 -15.94 -4.48
C HIS A 371 -16.37 -15.74 -5.57
N ASP A 372 -15.62 -16.78 -5.94
CA ASP A 372 -14.60 -16.71 -7.00
C ASP A 372 -15.24 -16.54 -8.39
N LEU A 373 -16.37 -17.22 -8.62
CA LEU A 373 -17.13 -17.17 -9.87
C LEU A 373 -18.22 -16.09 -9.89
N ARG A 374 -18.49 -15.46 -8.73
CA ARG A 374 -19.59 -14.50 -8.52
C ARG A 374 -20.95 -15.04 -8.96
N GLN A 375 -21.15 -16.32 -8.71
CA GLN A 375 -22.39 -17.03 -9.02
C GLN A 375 -23.11 -17.36 -7.72
N LYS A 376 -24.43 -17.19 -7.73
CA LYS A 376 -25.29 -17.58 -6.63
C LYS A 376 -26.41 -18.42 -7.18
N HIS A 377 -26.53 -19.61 -6.62
CA HIS A 377 -27.61 -20.51 -6.98
C HIS A 377 -28.51 -20.73 -5.78
N GLN A 378 -29.81 -20.73 -6.03
CA GLN A 378 -30.82 -21.17 -5.10
C GLN A 378 -31.57 -22.35 -5.72
N GLY A 379 -31.55 -23.48 -5.03
CA GLY A 379 -32.22 -24.70 -5.46
C GLY A 379 -32.93 -25.38 -4.31
N TYR A 380 -33.53 -26.53 -4.61
CA TYR A 380 -34.04 -27.42 -3.57
C TYR A 380 -33.37 -28.79 -3.66
N LEU A 381 -33.35 -29.48 -2.52
CA LEU A 381 -32.92 -30.86 -2.42
C LEU A 381 -33.95 -31.67 -1.62
N TYR A 382 -34.17 -32.92 -2.02
CA TYR A 382 -35.01 -33.85 -1.28
C TYR A 382 -34.16 -34.89 -0.58
N ILE A 383 -34.36 -35.05 0.73
CA ILE A 383 -33.70 -36.07 1.55
C ILE A 383 -34.68 -37.22 1.80
N SER A 384 -34.22 -38.45 1.58
CA SER A 384 -34.93 -39.69 1.91
C SER A 384 -34.04 -40.63 2.71
N ASN A 385 -34.26 -40.72 4.03
CA ASN A 385 -33.55 -41.66 4.89
C ASN A 385 -34.12 -43.07 4.87
#